data_AF-A0A9P9PWY7-F1
#
_entry.id   AF-A0A9P9PWY7-F1
#
_cell.length_a   1.000
_cell.length_b   1.000
_cell.length_c   1.000
_cell.angle_alpha   90.00
_cell.angle_beta   90.00
_cell.angle_gamma   90.00
#
_symmetry.space_group_name_H-M   'P 1'
#
loop_
_entity.id
_entity.type
_entity.pdbx_description
1 polymer ?
#
loop_
_entity_poly.entity_id
_entity_poly.type
_entity_poly.pdbx_seq_one_letter_code
_entity_poly.pdbx_strand_id
1 'polypeptide(L)'
;MSTELQVGSAPIAMMPEFYEYSSLGTDGNGWGAAYTPLQMNMLVQHARYQRAEALAKNGAWSRDVGPRIEEVFNLATIAGAMSIGMANDVGRLAVGFKADLLIFAGTTPGMLVAAENDPLAAVVLHSTVRDLETVIVDGIMRKDGGKMLDVQVADEPNDAEVLIETGQIFSWGGIAREVLKSRKAIQQKMKGIDLRVAEDAIMDVYGMDKHALIH
;
A
#
# COMPACT_ATOMS: atom_id res chain seq x y z
N MET A 1 -16.83 -11.80 -8.23
CA MET A 1 -17.22 -10.99 -7.07
C MET A 1 -16.29 -9.80 -7.05
N SER A 2 -16.76 -8.66 -7.54
CA SER A 2 -15.95 -7.46 -7.57
C SER A 2 -15.98 -6.84 -6.17
N THR A 3 -14.96 -7.15 -5.36
CA THR A 3 -14.68 -6.40 -4.12
C THR A 3 -14.31 -4.93 -4.42
N GLU A 4 -14.23 -4.56 -5.70
CA GLU A 4 -13.92 -3.22 -6.20
C GLU A 4 -15.16 -2.34 -6.36
N LEU A 5 -16.32 -2.74 -5.81
CA LEU A 5 -17.51 -1.86 -5.81
C LEU A 5 -17.43 -0.73 -4.76
N GLN A 6 -16.50 -0.83 -3.81
CA GLN A 6 -16.32 0.13 -2.70
C GLN A 6 -15.23 1.20 -2.95
N VAL A 7 -14.57 1.19 -4.10
CA VAL A 7 -13.35 1.99 -4.37
C VAL A 7 -13.63 3.17 -5.30
N GLY A 8 -12.77 4.20 -5.24
CA GLY A 8 -12.89 5.41 -6.08
C GLY A 8 -13.47 6.65 -5.39
N SER A 9 -13.36 6.74 -4.07
CA SER A 9 -13.76 7.93 -3.33
C SER A 9 -12.79 9.10 -3.53
N ALA A 10 -13.23 10.30 -3.14
CA ALA A 10 -12.38 11.48 -3.10
C ALA A 10 -11.10 11.21 -2.26
N PRO A 11 -9.99 11.92 -2.49
CA PRO A 11 -8.74 11.80 -1.73
C PRO A 11 -8.89 12.38 -0.30
N ILE A 12 -9.81 11.83 0.48
CA ILE A 12 -10.22 12.27 1.82
C ILE A 12 -9.00 12.42 2.73
N ALA A 13 -8.05 11.49 2.65
CA ALA A 13 -6.82 11.51 3.45
C ALA A 13 -5.95 12.75 3.24
N MET A 14 -6.10 13.48 2.11
CA MET A 14 -5.37 14.72 1.81
C MET A 14 -6.23 15.97 2.03
N MET A 15 -7.46 15.83 2.51
CA MET A 15 -8.31 16.97 2.86
C MET A 15 -7.90 17.52 4.23
N PRO A 16 -7.78 18.85 4.41
CA PRO A 16 -7.28 19.45 5.66
C PRO A 16 -8.03 19.00 6.92
N GLU A 17 -9.33 18.74 6.81
CA GLU A 17 -10.19 18.36 7.94
C GLU A 17 -9.95 16.93 8.42
N PHE A 18 -9.39 16.07 7.56
CA PHE A 18 -9.23 14.62 7.81
C PHE A 18 -7.78 14.16 7.85
N TYR A 19 -6.83 14.97 7.37
CA TYR A 19 -5.42 14.61 7.22
C TYR A 19 -4.80 14.06 8.52
N GLU A 20 -5.01 14.74 9.66
CA GLU A 20 -4.46 14.36 10.97
C GLU A 20 -5.00 13.02 11.52
N TYR A 21 -6.08 12.50 10.93
CA TYR A 21 -6.74 11.25 11.34
C TYR A 21 -6.61 10.14 10.30
N SER A 22 -5.81 10.37 9.25
CA SER A 22 -5.73 9.50 8.09
C SER A 22 -4.40 8.76 8.00
N SER A 23 -4.41 7.64 7.28
CA SER A 23 -3.20 6.92 6.87
C SER A 23 -3.40 6.35 5.46
N LEU A 24 -2.33 5.86 4.83
CA LEU A 24 -2.38 5.27 3.49
C LEU A 24 -2.37 3.73 3.56
N GLY A 25 -3.24 3.10 2.77
CA GLY A 25 -3.26 1.66 2.54
C GLY A 25 -3.30 1.32 1.05
N THR A 26 -2.93 0.09 0.68
CA THR A 26 -2.94 -0.37 -0.72
C THR A 26 -4.22 -1.09 -1.14
N ASP A 27 -5.08 -1.41 -0.18
CA ASP A 27 -6.20 -2.35 -0.34
C ASP A 27 -5.73 -3.73 -0.88
N GLY A 28 -6.66 -4.60 -1.26
CA GLY A 28 -6.39 -5.91 -1.83
C GLY A 28 -5.82 -5.87 -3.26
N ASN A 29 -5.11 -6.95 -3.63
CA ASN A 29 -4.42 -7.10 -4.92
C ASN A 29 -5.33 -7.13 -6.18
N GLY A 30 -6.66 -7.10 -6.02
CA GLY A 30 -7.59 -6.93 -7.15
C GLY A 30 -7.61 -5.50 -7.68
N TRP A 31 -7.48 -4.53 -6.78
CA TRP A 31 -7.61 -3.11 -7.10
C TRP A 31 -6.28 -2.44 -7.46
N GLY A 32 -5.30 -2.57 -6.55
CA GLY A 32 -4.06 -1.83 -6.62
C GLY A 32 -2.84 -2.73 -6.54
N ALA A 33 -1.71 -2.22 -7.02
CA ALA A 33 -0.43 -2.85 -6.74
C ALA A 33 -0.07 -2.66 -5.25
N ALA A 34 0.46 -3.72 -4.63
CA ALA A 34 1.05 -3.70 -3.29
C ALA A 34 2.42 -2.98 -3.27
N TYR A 35 2.43 -1.74 -3.75
CA TYR A 35 3.60 -0.87 -3.78
C TYR A 35 3.22 0.53 -3.32
N THR A 36 3.58 0.85 -2.08
CA THR A 36 3.12 2.06 -1.39
C THR A 36 3.49 3.36 -2.09
N PRO A 37 4.70 3.56 -2.66
CA PRO A 37 5.02 4.78 -3.41
C PRO A 37 4.09 5.04 -4.60
N LEU A 38 3.65 4.00 -5.31
CA LEU A 38 2.65 4.17 -6.37
C LEU A 38 1.31 4.68 -5.81
N GLN A 39 0.87 4.16 -4.66
CA GLN A 39 -0.36 4.62 -4.02
C GLN A 39 -0.22 6.07 -3.50
N MET A 40 0.95 6.45 -2.97
CA MET A 40 1.24 7.82 -2.58
C MET A 40 1.13 8.77 -3.80
N ASN A 41 1.73 8.39 -4.93
CA ASN A 41 1.66 9.16 -6.17
C ASN A 41 0.21 9.33 -6.64
N MET A 42 -0.55 8.23 -6.73
CA MET A 42 -1.96 8.28 -7.13
C MET A 42 -2.78 9.19 -6.22
N LEU A 43 -2.61 9.09 -4.90
CA LEU A 43 -3.32 9.90 -3.93
C LEU A 43 -2.99 11.39 -4.07
N VAL A 44 -1.70 11.77 -4.14
CA VAL A 44 -1.32 13.18 -4.21
C VAL A 44 -1.70 13.81 -5.55
N GLN A 45 -1.60 13.07 -6.66
CA GLN A 45 -2.03 13.58 -7.96
C GLN A 45 -3.55 13.77 -8.03
N HIS A 46 -4.32 12.83 -7.46
CA HIS A 46 -5.77 12.98 -7.36
C HIS A 46 -6.14 14.19 -6.50
N ALA A 47 -5.49 14.39 -5.35
CA ALA A 47 -5.74 15.54 -4.47
C ALA A 47 -5.41 16.89 -5.16
N ARG A 48 -4.29 16.95 -5.88
CA ARG A 48 -3.90 18.14 -6.66
C ARG A 48 -4.88 18.43 -7.79
N TYR A 49 -5.31 17.41 -8.53
CA TYR A 49 -6.32 17.55 -9.57
C TYR A 49 -7.65 18.04 -9.00
N GLN A 50 -8.15 17.44 -7.92
CA GLN A 50 -9.40 17.83 -7.29
C GLN A 50 -9.36 19.29 -6.81
N ARG A 51 -8.24 19.73 -6.23
CA ARG A 51 -8.04 21.13 -5.83
C ARG A 51 -8.04 22.07 -7.03
N ALA A 52 -7.35 21.72 -8.11
CA ALA A 52 -7.31 22.53 -9.32
C ALA A 52 -8.71 22.69 -9.94
N GLU A 53 -9.48 21.60 -10.03
CA GLU A 53 -10.87 21.61 -10.48
C GLU A 53 -11.78 22.49 -9.60
N ALA A 54 -11.63 22.41 -8.27
CA ALA A 54 -12.40 23.23 -7.35
C ALA A 54 -12.10 24.74 -7.51
N LEU A 55 -10.84 25.11 -7.73
CA LEU A 55 -10.46 26.49 -8.02
C LEU A 55 -11.03 26.95 -9.37
N ALA A 56 -10.91 26.11 -10.41
CA ALA A 56 -11.38 26.43 -11.76
C ALA A 56 -12.90 26.67 -11.80
N LYS A 57 -13.69 25.90 -11.05
CA LYS A 57 -15.14 26.11 -10.91
C LYS A 57 -15.51 27.50 -10.37
N ASN A 58 -14.60 28.14 -9.63
CA ASN A 58 -14.76 29.49 -9.10
C ASN A 58 -14.04 30.56 -9.95
N GLY A 59 -13.57 30.21 -11.16
CA GLY A 59 -12.81 31.10 -12.02
C GLY A 59 -11.42 31.46 -11.49
N ALA A 60 -10.90 30.67 -10.54
CA ALA A 60 -9.62 30.90 -9.89
C ALA A 60 -8.56 29.87 -10.30
N TRP A 61 -7.29 30.20 -10.07
CA TRP A 61 -6.15 29.29 -10.19
C TRP A 61 -5.10 29.64 -9.12
N SER A 62 -4.14 28.75 -8.88
CA SER A 62 -3.08 28.94 -7.89
C SER A 62 -1.71 28.66 -8.49
N ARG A 63 -0.69 29.40 -8.05
CA ARG A 63 0.73 29.11 -8.35
C ARG A 63 1.23 27.88 -7.59
N ASP A 64 0.63 27.58 -6.45
CA ASP A 64 0.91 26.39 -5.66
C ASP A 64 0.05 25.23 -6.17
N VAL A 65 0.66 24.07 -6.39
CA VAL A 65 -0.03 22.83 -6.81
C VAL A 65 -0.94 22.27 -5.72
N GLY A 66 -0.69 22.61 -4.45
CA GLY A 66 -1.46 22.18 -3.29
C GLY A 66 -0.74 21.07 -2.52
N PRO A 67 -1.43 19.98 -2.14
CA PRO A 67 -0.91 18.97 -1.23
C PRO A 67 0.55 18.57 -1.53
N ARG A 68 1.33 18.56 -0.45
CA ARG A 68 2.78 18.41 -0.48
C ARG A 68 3.16 16.93 -0.51
N ILE A 69 4.38 16.65 -1.00
CA ILE A 69 4.86 15.26 -1.07
C ILE A 69 5.13 14.72 0.33
N GLU A 70 5.60 15.57 1.24
CA GLU A 70 5.80 15.30 2.65
C GLU A 70 4.52 14.83 3.33
N GLU A 71 3.37 15.42 2.97
CA GLU A 71 2.08 15.06 3.56
C GLU A 71 1.72 13.61 3.22
N VAL A 72 1.81 13.22 1.94
CA VAL A 72 1.49 11.85 1.54
C VAL A 72 2.54 10.83 2.01
N PHE A 73 3.81 11.23 2.12
CA PHE A 73 4.85 10.38 2.70
C PHE A 73 4.60 10.10 4.18
N ASN A 74 4.16 11.12 4.94
CA ASN A 74 3.80 10.96 6.34
C ASN A 74 2.58 10.04 6.53
N LEU A 75 1.57 10.12 5.64
CA LEU A 75 0.43 9.20 5.64
C LEU A 75 0.85 7.73 5.52
N ALA A 76 1.92 7.47 4.77
CA ALA A 76 2.45 6.14 4.51
C ALA A 76 3.50 5.65 5.53
N THR A 77 3.93 6.51 6.45
CA THR A 77 4.98 6.21 7.43
C THR A 77 4.46 6.45 8.85
N ILE A 78 4.68 7.64 9.40
CA ILE A 78 4.34 7.93 10.79
C ILE A 78 2.84 7.91 11.07
N ALA A 79 1.99 8.37 10.15
CA ALA A 79 0.54 8.30 10.37
C ALA A 79 0.02 6.86 10.31
N GLY A 80 0.62 6.02 9.46
CA GLY A 80 0.38 4.58 9.46
C GLY A 80 0.81 3.91 10.77
N ALA A 81 1.97 4.31 11.33
CA ALA A 81 2.39 3.83 12.65
C ALA A 81 1.43 4.28 13.76
N MET A 82 0.91 5.51 13.70
CA MET A 82 -0.10 6.02 14.63
C MET A 82 -1.41 5.24 14.55
N SER A 83 -1.88 4.93 13.33
CA SER A 83 -3.17 4.24 13.15
C SER A 83 -3.18 2.81 13.71
N ILE A 84 -2.01 2.18 13.83
CA ILE A 84 -1.84 0.85 14.43
C ILE A 84 -1.29 0.89 15.87
N GLY A 85 -1.15 2.07 16.48
CA GLY A 85 -0.69 2.22 17.86
C GLY A 85 0.82 2.00 18.08
N MET A 86 1.64 2.07 17.03
CA MET A 86 3.09 1.82 17.05
C MET A 86 3.94 3.08 16.79
N ALA A 87 3.37 4.28 16.98
CA ALA A 87 4.05 5.55 16.69
C ALA A 87 5.34 5.81 17.51
N ASN A 88 5.55 5.04 18.59
CA ASN A 88 6.75 5.11 19.42
C ASN A 88 7.82 4.07 19.02
N ASP A 89 7.48 3.13 18.13
CA ASP A 89 8.35 2.00 17.78
C ASP A 89 8.79 2.05 16.31
N VAL A 90 7.93 2.50 15.39
CA VAL A 90 8.15 2.47 13.93
C VAL A 90 7.72 3.77 13.25
N GLY A 91 8.01 3.90 11.94
CA GLY A 91 7.59 5.04 11.12
C GLY A 91 8.46 6.29 11.24
N ARG A 92 9.58 6.23 11.99
CA ARG A 92 10.58 7.30 12.08
C ARG A 92 11.99 6.72 12.09
N LEU A 93 12.93 7.43 11.48
CA LEU A 93 14.35 7.17 11.62
C LEU A 93 14.89 7.97 12.82
N ALA A 94 14.86 7.38 14.01
CA ALA A 94 15.33 8.01 15.23
C ALA A 94 15.91 6.97 16.21
N VAL A 95 16.80 7.41 17.11
CA VAL A 95 17.33 6.55 18.17
C VAL A 95 16.19 6.03 19.04
N GLY A 96 16.18 4.72 19.31
CA GLY A 96 15.14 4.05 20.10
C GLY A 96 14.01 3.43 19.26
N PHE A 97 13.94 3.72 17.96
CA PHE A 97 12.98 3.10 17.04
C PHE A 97 13.55 1.80 16.45
N LYS A 98 12.66 0.90 16.00
CA LYS A 98 13.04 -0.29 15.26
C LYS A 98 13.74 0.08 13.95
N ALA A 99 14.67 -0.76 13.54
CA ALA A 99 15.40 -0.58 12.29
C ALA A 99 14.58 -1.09 11.09
N ASP A 100 13.48 -0.38 10.80
CA ASP A 100 12.60 -0.60 9.65
C ASP A 100 12.97 0.37 8.53
N LEU A 101 13.79 -0.08 7.58
CA LEU A 101 14.44 0.78 6.59
C LEU A 101 14.20 0.30 5.17
N LEU A 102 13.96 1.26 4.28
CA LEU A 102 13.91 1.08 2.83
C LEU A 102 15.01 1.93 2.21
N ILE A 103 15.87 1.31 1.40
CA ILE A 103 16.98 2.00 0.72
C ILE A 103 16.74 1.95 -0.78
N PHE A 104 16.57 3.11 -1.39
CA PHE A 104 16.35 3.24 -2.83
C PHE A 104 17.65 3.66 -3.54
N ALA A 105 17.93 3.02 -4.67
CA ALA A 105 19.01 3.40 -5.57
C ALA A 105 18.66 4.70 -6.29
N GLY A 106 19.17 5.82 -5.78
CA GLY A 106 18.96 7.15 -6.36
C GLY A 106 19.60 7.36 -7.73
N THR A 107 20.52 6.48 -8.16
CA THR A 107 21.33 6.66 -9.37
C THR A 107 20.76 6.00 -10.62
N THR A 108 19.58 5.38 -10.54
CA THR A 108 18.95 4.75 -11.71
C THR A 108 18.44 5.82 -12.69
N PRO A 109 18.31 5.52 -13.99
CA PRO A 109 17.87 6.51 -14.97
C PRO A 109 16.51 7.17 -14.66
N GLY A 110 15.61 6.46 -13.99
CA GLY A 110 14.31 6.98 -13.57
C GLY A 110 14.36 7.88 -12.33
N MET A 111 15.40 7.73 -11.49
CA MET A 111 15.53 8.39 -10.20
C MET A 111 16.51 9.56 -10.22
N LEU A 112 17.63 9.44 -10.95
CA LEU A 112 18.83 10.28 -10.80
C LEU A 112 18.54 11.79 -10.71
N VAL A 113 17.81 12.33 -11.68
CA VAL A 113 17.55 13.78 -11.74
C VAL A 113 16.65 14.24 -10.58
N ALA A 114 15.61 13.46 -10.26
CA ALA A 114 14.71 13.78 -9.17
C ALA A 114 15.44 13.63 -7.82
N ALA A 115 16.23 12.57 -7.64
CA ALA A 115 16.93 12.27 -6.40
C ALA A 115 17.97 13.33 -6.03
N GLU A 116 18.67 13.90 -7.03
CA GLU A 116 19.64 14.98 -6.80
C GLU A 116 18.99 16.29 -6.34
N ASN A 117 17.73 16.55 -6.72
CA ASN A 117 17.05 17.81 -6.42
C ASN A 117 16.08 17.69 -5.22
N ASP A 118 15.28 16.63 -5.19
CA ASP A 118 14.30 16.32 -4.15
C ASP A 118 14.19 14.80 -3.99
N PRO A 119 14.97 14.20 -3.08
CA PRO A 119 14.94 12.76 -2.81
C PRO A 119 13.57 12.23 -2.42
N LEU A 120 12.75 13.05 -1.77
CA LEU A 120 11.42 12.63 -1.34
C LEU A 120 10.46 12.55 -2.53
N ALA A 121 10.47 13.56 -3.40
CA ALA A 121 9.75 13.52 -4.66
C ALA A 121 10.24 12.37 -5.55
N ALA A 122 11.54 12.07 -5.56
CA ALA A 122 12.07 10.91 -6.28
C ALA A 122 11.43 9.61 -5.79
N VAL A 123 11.40 9.38 -4.48
CA VAL A 123 10.75 8.18 -3.91
C VAL A 123 9.26 8.16 -4.23
N VAL A 124 8.53 9.24 -3.98
CA VAL A 124 7.07 9.23 -4.11
C VAL A 124 6.61 9.21 -5.57
N LEU A 125 7.22 10.01 -6.44
CA LEU A 125 6.71 10.24 -7.81
C LEU A 125 7.41 9.41 -8.88
N HIS A 126 8.66 8.98 -8.65
CA HIS A 126 9.51 8.40 -9.70
C HIS A 126 9.92 6.95 -9.44
N SER A 127 9.96 6.52 -8.18
CA SER A 127 10.50 5.20 -7.85
C SER A 127 9.60 4.05 -8.31
N THR A 128 10.25 2.94 -8.61
CA THR A 128 9.62 1.65 -8.88
C THR A 128 10.14 0.59 -7.92
N VAL A 129 9.49 -0.58 -7.90
CA VAL A 129 9.93 -1.74 -7.10
C VAL A 129 11.39 -2.14 -7.42
N ARG A 130 11.88 -1.85 -8.64
CA ARG A 130 13.26 -2.14 -9.03
C ARG A 130 14.27 -1.21 -8.36
N ASP A 131 13.88 0.03 -8.09
CA ASP A 131 14.77 1.04 -7.50
C ASP A 131 14.95 0.82 -5.99
N LEU A 132 14.01 0.15 -5.31
CA LEU A 132 14.18 -0.26 -3.92
C LEU A 132 15.27 -1.33 -3.86
N GLU A 133 16.46 -1.03 -3.36
CA GLU A 133 17.61 -1.94 -3.38
C GLU A 133 17.60 -2.89 -2.18
N THR A 134 17.47 -2.33 -0.99
CA THR A 134 17.59 -3.02 0.30
C THR A 134 16.36 -2.75 1.17
N VAL A 135 15.91 -3.77 1.88
CA VAL A 135 14.81 -3.71 2.86
C VAL A 135 15.28 -4.34 4.15
N ILE A 136 15.12 -3.62 5.25
CA ILE A 136 15.46 -4.07 6.60
C ILE A 136 14.19 -3.95 7.44
N VAL A 137 13.84 -5.01 8.16
CA VAL A 137 12.69 -5.05 9.07
C VAL A 137 13.18 -5.54 10.42
N ASP A 138 13.03 -4.71 11.44
CA ASP A 138 13.53 -4.91 12.81
C ASP A 138 15.02 -5.28 12.83
N GLY A 139 15.81 -4.62 11.99
CA GLY A 139 17.25 -4.89 11.85
C GLY A 139 17.59 -6.14 11.02
N ILE A 140 16.60 -6.91 10.57
CA ILE A 140 16.79 -8.11 9.75
C ILE A 140 16.65 -7.74 8.28
N MET A 141 17.70 -7.97 7.50
CA MET A 141 17.67 -7.75 6.05
C MET A 141 16.70 -8.73 5.38
N ARG A 142 15.76 -8.21 4.59
CA ARG A 142 14.74 -8.99 3.83
C ARG A 142 14.96 -8.93 2.33
N LYS A 143 15.67 -7.91 1.87
CA LYS A 143 16.04 -7.68 0.47
C LYS A 143 17.43 -7.04 0.44
N ASP A 144 18.28 -7.47 -0.47
CA ASP A 144 19.62 -6.93 -0.65
C ASP A 144 20.04 -6.97 -2.12
N GLY A 145 20.71 -5.92 -2.60
CA GLY A 145 21.18 -5.82 -3.99
C GLY A 145 20.08 -6.09 -5.02
N GLY A 146 18.85 -5.64 -4.76
CA GLY A 146 17.74 -5.87 -5.68
C GLY A 146 17.03 -7.22 -5.50
N LYS A 147 17.56 -8.16 -4.71
CA LYS A 147 17.07 -9.55 -4.58
C LYS A 147 16.47 -9.81 -3.21
N MET A 148 15.37 -10.56 -3.20
CA MET A 148 14.76 -10.99 -1.95
C MET A 148 15.58 -12.10 -1.29
N LEU A 149 15.66 -12.07 0.04
CA LEU A 149 16.35 -13.07 0.84
C LEU A 149 15.38 -14.15 1.33
N ASP A 150 15.93 -15.26 1.81
CA ASP A 150 15.15 -16.34 2.41
C ASP A 150 14.45 -15.85 3.68
N VAL A 151 13.25 -16.35 3.93
CA VAL A 151 12.39 -15.93 5.03
C VAL A 151 12.23 -17.07 6.02
N GLN A 152 12.59 -16.80 7.27
CA GLN A 152 12.27 -17.67 8.40
C GLN A 152 10.87 -17.35 8.90
N VAL A 153 10.06 -18.39 9.12
CA VAL A 153 8.74 -18.30 9.74
C VAL A 153 8.93 -17.88 11.19
N ALA A 154 8.31 -16.76 11.57
CA ALA A 154 8.42 -16.21 12.91
C ALA A 154 7.85 -17.19 13.96
N ASP A 155 8.46 -17.20 15.14
CA ASP A 155 8.00 -17.99 16.29
C ASP A 155 6.95 -17.19 17.07
N GLU A 156 5.83 -16.89 16.40
CA GLU A 156 4.68 -16.18 16.98
C GLU A 156 3.46 -17.11 17.05
N PRO A 157 2.63 -17.00 18.11
CA PRO A 157 1.37 -17.71 18.18
C PRO A 157 0.50 -17.23 17.02
N ASN A 158 0.27 -18.11 16.04
CA ASN A 158 -0.64 -17.82 14.96
C ASN A 158 -1.97 -18.52 15.27
N ASP A 159 -2.99 -17.74 15.61
CA ASP A 159 -4.35 -18.26 15.86
C ASP A 159 -5.01 -18.80 14.57
N ALA A 160 -4.40 -18.54 13.41
CA ALA A 160 -4.79 -19.19 12.16
C ALA A 160 -4.32 -20.67 12.17
N GLU A 161 -5.08 -21.56 11.54
CA GLU A 161 -4.64 -22.93 11.23
C GLU A 161 -3.44 -22.88 10.24
N VAL A 162 -2.25 -22.53 10.72
CA VAL A 162 -1.06 -22.40 9.89
C VAL A 162 -0.49 -23.79 9.65
N LEU A 163 -0.44 -24.17 8.38
CA LEU A 163 0.11 -25.44 7.90
C LEU A 163 1.65 -25.46 7.82
N ILE A 164 2.31 -24.45 8.39
CA ILE A 164 3.75 -24.20 8.28
C ILE A 164 4.32 -24.11 9.69
N GLU A 165 5.36 -24.89 9.98
CA GLU A 165 5.98 -24.92 11.31
C GLU A 165 6.81 -23.65 11.53
N THR A 166 6.85 -23.17 12.78
CA THR A 166 7.70 -22.04 13.15
C THR A 166 9.17 -22.39 12.97
N GLY A 167 10.00 -21.38 12.68
CA GLY A 167 11.43 -21.56 12.45
C GLY A 167 11.82 -22.18 11.11
N GLN A 168 10.88 -22.67 10.30
CA GLN A 168 11.18 -23.12 8.94
C GLN A 168 11.68 -21.95 8.08
N ILE A 169 12.69 -22.21 7.25
CA ILE A 169 13.26 -21.21 6.32
C ILE A 169 12.81 -21.54 4.91
N PHE A 170 12.23 -20.56 4.22
CA PHE A 170 11.80 -20.68 2.84
C PHE A 170 12.57 -19.73 1.93
N SER A 171 13.04 -20.26 0.80
CA SER A 171 13.33 -19.43 -0.37
C SER A 171 12.05 -18.95 -1.02
N TRP A 172 12.14 -17.91 -1.84
CA TRP A 172 10.98 -17.40 -2.60
C TRP A 172 10.37 -18.42 -3.56
N GLY A 173 11.17 -19.36 -4.07
CA GLY A 173 10.64 -20.50 -4.82
C GLY A 173 9.85 -21.48 -3.94
N GLY A 174 10.22 -21.62 -2.67
CA GLY A 174 9.45 -22.35 -1.66
C GLY A 174 8.12 -21.66 -1.34
N ILE A 175 8.16 -20.36 -1.04
CA ILE A 175 6.97 -19.54 -0.76
C ILE A 175 5.99 -19.61 -1.94
N ALA A 176 6.47 -19.43 -3.17
CA ALA A 176 5.63 -19.49 -4.37
C ALA A 176 4.90 -20.84 -4.51
N ARG A 177 5.55 -21.96 -4.17
CA ARG A 177 4.91 -23.28 -4.20
C ARG A 177 3.78 -23.40 -3.18
N GLU A 178 3.99 -22.95 -1.94
CA GLU A 178 2.95 -23.00 -0.90
C GLU A 178 1.78 -22.06 -1.21
N VAL A 179 2.04 -20.85 -1.72
CA VAL A 179 0.98 -19.92 -2.18
C VAL A 179 0.15 -20.55 -3.31
N LEU A 180 0.79 -21.18 -4.30
CA LEU A 180 0.09 -21.85 -5.40
C LEU A 180 -0.70 -23.08 -4.94
N LYS A 181 -0.20 -23.83 -3.95
CA LYS A 181 -0.90 -24.96 -3.34
C LYS A 181 -2.14 -24.48 -2.57
N SER A 182 -2.00 -23.43 -1.75
CA SER A 182 -3.11 -22.80 -1.04
C SER A 182 -4.19 -22.30 -2.01
N ARG A 183 -3.78 -21.59 -3.09
CA ARG A 183 -4.70 -21.14 -4.16
C ARG A 183 -5.49 -22.29 -4.75
N LYS A 184 -4.85 -23.42 -5.09
CA LYS A 184 -5.54 -24.60 -5.64
C LYS A 184 -6.58 -25.15 -4.65
N ALA A 185 -6.25 -25.22 -3.36
CA ALA A 185 -7.16 -25.69 -2.32
C ALA A 185 -8.39 -24.76 -2.18
N ILE A 186 -8.17 -23.44 -2.15
CA ILE A 186 -9.24 -22.44 -2.12
C ILE A 186 -10.14 -22.58 -3.37
N GLN A 187 -9.54 -22.71 -4.56
CA GLN A 187 -10.30 -22.90 -5.80
C GLN A 187 -11.15 -24.18 -5.79
N GLN A 188 -10.69 -25.26 -5.15
CA GLN A 188 -11.53 -26.45 -4.98
C GLN A 188 -12.69 -26.19 -4.02
N LYS A 189 -12.45 -25.53 -2.88
CA LYS A 189 -13.50 -25.15 -1.92
C LYS A 189 -14.55 -24.20 -2.52
N MET A 190 -14.15 -23.37 -3.49
CA MET A 190 -15.05 -22.48 -4.20
C MET A 190 -15.98 -23.19 -5.20
N LYS A 191 -15.71 -24.44 -5.57
CA LYS A 191 -16.59 -25.18 -6.48
C LYS A 191 -17.96 -25.39 -5.83
N GLY A 192 -19.00 -24.98 -6.54
CA GLY A 192 -20.38 -25.07 -6.05
C GLY A 192 -20.86 -23.85 -5.26
N ILE A 193 -20.00 -22.84 -5.06
CA ILE A 193 -20.44 -21.54 -4.54
C ILE A 193 -21.07 -20.73 -5.68
N ASP A 194 -22.32 -20.31 -5.50
CA ASP A 194 -22.97 -19.37 -6.40
C ASP A 194 -22.46 -17.95 -6.13
N LEU A 195 -21.58 -17.47 -7.01
CA LEU A 195 -20.97 -16.15 -6.87
C LEU A 195 -21.95 -15.00 -7.07
N ARG A 196 -23.09 -15.22 -7.74
CA ARG A 196 -24.12 -14.19 -7.92
C ARG A 196 -24.87 -13.94 -6.62
N VAL A 197 -25.25 -15.01 -5.92
CA VAL A 197 -25.87 -14.91 -4.58
C VAL A 197 -24.93 -14.17 -3.63
N ALA A 198 -23.63 -14.48 -3.71
CA ALA A 198 -22.64 -13.83 -2.85
C ALA A 198 -22.41 -12.35 -3.22
N GLU A 199 -22.51 -11.99 -4.50
CA GLU A 199 -22.47 -10.60 -4.97
C GLU A 199 -23.71 -9.81 -4.54
N ASP A 200 -24.90 -10.38 -4.68
CA ASP A 200 -26.16 -9.79 -4.20
C ASP A 200 -26.13 -9.53 -2.69
N ALA A 201 -25.59 -10.48 -1.92
CA ALA A 201 -25.43 -10.33 -0.48
C ALA A 201 -24.45 -9.20 -0.12
N ILE A 202 -23.36 -9.06 -0.87
CA ILE A 202 -22.39 -7.96 -0.69
C ILE A 202 -23.04 -6.62 -1.02
N MET A 203 -23.78 -6.52 -2.12
CA MET A 203 -24.52 -5.30 -2.48
C MET A 203 -25.50 -4.90 -1.38
N ASP A 204 -26.20 -5.87 -0.77
CA ASP A 204 -27.10 -5.59 0.35
C ASP A 204 -26.35 -5.10 1.60
N VAL A 205 -25.20 -5.71 1.94
CA VAL A 205 -24.36 -5.31 3.08
C VAL A 205 -23.85 -3.87 2.93
N TYR A 206 -23.44 -3.48 1.72
CA TYR A 206 -22.96 -2.14 1.42
C TYR A 206 -24.09 -1.14 1.10
N GLY A 207 -25.36 -1.56 1.16
CA GLY A 207 -26.51 -0.69 0.89
C GLY A 207 -26.56 -0.16 -0.55
N MET A 208 -26.07 -0.94 -1.51
CA MET A 208 -26.01 -0.55 -2.92
C MET A 208 -27.37 -0.69 -3.60
N ASP A 209 -27.79 0.32 -4.37
CA ASP A 209 -29.03 0.25 -5.15
C ASP A 209 -28.85 -0.65 -6.38
N LYS A 210 -29.42 -1.85 -6.31
CA LYS A 210 -29.39 -2.84 -7.40
C LYS A 210 -30.14 -2.37 -8.65
N HIS A 211 -31.08 -1.44 -8.54
CA HIS A 211 -31.81 -0.88 -9.69
C HIS A 211 -30.99 0.14 -10.49
N ALA A 212 -29.97 0.72 -9.87
CA ALA A 212 -29.02 1.62 -10.51
C ALA A 212 -27.83 0.88 -11.14
N LEU A 213 -27.74 -0.45 -10.98
CA LEU A 213 -26.67 -1.26 -11.55
C LEU A 213 -26.75 -1.29 -13.07
N ILE A 214 -25.66 -0.90 -13.74
CA ILE A 214 -25.53 -0.98 -15.20
C ILE A 214 -24.85 -2.32 -15.54
N HIS A 215 -25.46 -3.10 -16.44
CA HIS A 215 -24.98 -4.40 -16.90
C HIS A 215 -24.06 -4.32 -18.13
#